data_AF-A0A0N5B5E9-F1
#
_entry.id   AF-A0A0N5B5E9-F1
#
_cell.length_a   1.000
_cell.length_b   1.000
_cell.length_c   1.000
_cell.angle_alpha   90.00
_cell.angle_beta   90.00
_cell.angle_gamma   90.00
#
_symmetry.space_group_name_H-M   'P 1'
#
loop_
_entity.id
_entity.type
_entity.pdbx_description
1 polymer ?
#
loop_
_entity_poly.entity_id
_entity_poly.type
_entity_poly.pdbx_seq_one_letter_code
_entity_poly.pdbx_strand_id
1 'polypeptide(L)'
;NCPSGYKGKYCEKLEASQGDCGKRFFYAKRREQTLTLKGLKKCVIGFYSKPRTNLALVVKKVKTTKRTPCVEHKGIEIKYRHDKGATGLVLCGSYKDVVIKPTFSRAVMIYLGQNKDDMITLSYREVRRTRRK
;
A
#
# COMPACT_ATOMS: atom_id res chain seq x y z
N ASN A 1 5.77 -13.03 -16.57
CA ASN A 1 6.02 -11.76 -15.83
C ASN A 1 4.93 -11.54 -14.81
N CYS A 2 5.28 -11.03 -13.62
CA CYS A 2 4.31 -10.69 -12.57
C CYS A 2 4.09 -9.16 -12.49
N PRO A 3 2.90 -8.72 -12.04
CA PRO A 3 2.67 -7.31 -11.74
C PRO A 3 3.58 -6.83 -10.60
N SER A 4 3.88 -5.52 -10.60
CA SER A 4 4.74 -4.91 -9.58
C SER A 4 4.29 -5.21 -8.16
N GLY A 5 5.24 -5.57 -7.31
CA GLY A 5 5.00 -5.96 -5.92
C GLY A 5 4.70 -7.45 -5.74
N TYR A 6 4.59 -8.23 -6.81
CA TYR A 6 4.31 -9.67 -6.79
C TYR A 6 5.42 -10.50 -7.45
N LYS A 7 5.60 -11.73 -6.96
CA LYS A 7 6.54 -12.72 -7.50
C LYS A 7 5.99 -14.15 -7.36
N GLY A 8 6.71 -15.11 -7.91
CA GLY A 8 6.34 -16.53 -7.90
C GLY A 8 5.78 -16.98 -9.25
N LYS A 9 5.57 -18.29 -9.41
CA LYS A 9 5.08 -18.88 -10.66
C LYS A 9 3.69 -18.35 -11.03
N TYR A 10 2.87 -18.04 -10.03
CA TYR A 10 1.49 -17.59 -10.17
C TYR A 10 1.25 -16.19 -9.56
N CYS A 11 2.32 -15.41 -9.37
CA CYS A 11 2.28 -14.07 -8.76
C CYS A 11 1.53 -14.06 -7.41
N GLU A 12 1.76 -15.12 -6.64
CA GLU A 12 1.10 -15.41 -5.38
C GLU A 12 1.86 -14.87 -4.16
N LYS A 13 3.16 -14.58 -4.31
CA LYS A 13 4.03 -14.06 -3.26
C LYS A 13 4.27 -12.57 -3.45
N LEU A 14 4.60 -11.87 -2.37
CA LEU A 14 5.09 -10.49 -2.45
C LEU A 14 6.57 -10.46 -2.84
N GLU A 15 6.95 -9.46 -3.65
CA GLU A 15 8.34 -9.14 -3.96
C GLU A 15 9.19 -8.98 -2.69
N ALA A 16 10.51 -9.16 -2.77
CA ALA A 16 11.37 -8.90 -1.61
C ALA A 16 11.41 -7.41 -1.27
N SER A 17 11.44 -7.10 0.02
CA SER A 17 11.79 -5.76 0.51
C SER A 17 13.32 -5.62 0.60
N GLN A 18 13.83 -4.40 0.56
CA GLN A 18 15.24 -4.03 0.72
C GLN A 18 15.37 -2.95 1.80
N GLY A 19 16.23 -3.19 2.79
CA GLY A 19 16.36 -2.36 3.99
C GLY A 19 15.41 -2.77 5.12
N ASP A 20 15.42 -2.01 6.22
CA ASP A 20 14.59 -2.31 7.39
C ASP A 20 13.14 -1.84 7.19
N CYS A 21 12.27 -2.81 6.86
CA CYS A 21 10.84 -2.62 6.70
C CYS A 21 10.01 -3.19 7.86
N GLY A 22 10.65 -3.82 8.85
CA GLY A 22 9.97 -4.56 9.90
C GLY A 22 8.96 -5.60 9.37
N LYS A 23 7.78 -5.65 9.98
CA LYS A 23 6.71 -6.58 9.59
C LYS A 23 6.16 -6.23 8.20
N ARG A 24 5.99 -7.26 7.36
CA ARG A 24 5.53 -7.09 5.97
C ARG A 24 4.06 -7.43 5.73
N PHE A 25 3.44 -8.19 6.63
CA PHE A 25 2.06 -8.64 6.51
C PHE A 25 1.23 -8.10 7.67
N PHE A 26 0.27 -7.24 7.36
CA PHE A 26 -0.60 -6.61 8.35
C PHE A 26 -2.03 -7.12 8.19
N TYR A 27 -2.56 -7.65 9.29
CA TYR A 27 -3.93 -8.11 9.38
C TYR A 27 -4.76 -7.05 10.10
N ALA A 28 -5.69 -6.45 9.37
CA ALA A 28 -6.51 -5.35 9.85
C ALA A 28 -7.53 -5.83 10.90
N LYS A 29 -7.62 -5.10 12.01
CA LYS A 29 -8.68 -5.25 13.01
C LYS A 29 -9.77 -4.20 12.78
N ARG A 30 -10.88 -4.30 13.52
CA ARG A 30 -11.96 -3.29 13.48
C ARG A 30 -11.49 -1.92 13.97
N ARG A 31 -10.60 -1.91 14.97
CA ARG A 31 -9.93 -0.70 15.44
C ARG A 31 -8.94 -0.22 14.39
N GLU A 32 -8.83 1.10 14.23
CA GLU A 32 -7.83 1.70 13.36
C GLU A 32 -6.42 1.37 13.85
N GLN A 33 -5.55 1.02 12.90
CA GLN A 33 -4.14 0.76 13.12
C GLN A 33 -3.33 1.60 12.13
N THR A 34 -2.11 1.95 12.51
CA THR A 34 -1.26 2.82 11.69
C THR A 34 0.06 2.12 11.37
N LEU A 35 0.54 2.31 10.15
CA LEU A 35 1.89 1.96 9.71
C LEU A 35 2.60 3.23 9.27
N THR A 36 3.83 3.43 9.74
CA THR A 36 4.72 4.47 9.25
C THR A 36 5.99 3.85 8.69
N LEU A 37 6.37 4.24 7.47
CA LEU A 37 7.66 3.95 6.88
C LEU A 37 8.39 5.25 6.60
N LYS A 38 9.71 5.28 6.84
CA LYS A 38 10.56 6.45 6.60
C LYS A 38 11.94 6.01 6.08
N GLY A 39 12.54 6.85 5.25
CA GLY A 39 13.93 6.77 4.83
C GLY A 39 14.15 6.00 3.53
N LEU A 40 15.43 5.85 3.19
CA LEU A 40 15.91 5.18 1.98
C LEU A 40 15.73 3.66 2.09
N LYS A 41 14.65 3.13 1.49
CA LYS A 41 14.36 1.69 1.48
C LYS A 41 13.26 1.35 0.48
N LYS A 42 13.22 0.08 0.07
CA LYS A 42 12.12 -0.50 -0.72
C LYS A 42 11.31 -1.45 0.14
N CYS A 43 10.09 -1.09 0.49
CA CYS A 43 9.22 -1.96 1.29
C CYS A 43 7.99 -2.40 0.50
N VAL A 44 7.80 -3.72 0.39
CA VAL A 44 6.59 -4.32 -0.17
C VAL A 44 5.77 -4.92 0.96
N ILE A 45 4.65 -4.27 1.25
CA ILE A 45 3.80 -4.52 2.41
C ILE A 45 2.42 -5.00 1.96
N GLY A 46 1.96 -6.12 2.52
CA GLY A 46 0.62 -6.65 2.30
C GLY A 46 -0.31 -6.31 3.46
N PHE A 47 -1.53 -5.89 3.13
CA PHE A 47 -2.61 -5.64 4.07
C PHE A 47 -3.78 -6.59 3.78
N TYR A 48 -4.36 -7.15 4.83
CA TYR A 48 -5.39 -8.18 4.73
C TYR A 48 -6.49 -7.92 5.76
N SER A 49 -7.75 -7.97 5.33
CA SER A 49 -8.90 -8.03 6.24
C SER A 49 -9.44 -9.46 6.34
N LYS A 50 -10.32 -9.71 7.32
CA LYS A 50 -10.98 -11.01 7.48
C LYS A 50 -11.85 -11.39 6.26
N PRO A 51 -12.19 -12.68 6.10
CA PRO A 51 -13.18 -13.10 5.12
C PRO A 51 -14.49 -12.31 5.27
N ARG A 52 -15.11 -11.95 4.15
CA ARG A 52 -16.38 -11.19 4.09
C ARG A 52 -16.34 -9.77 4.66
N THR A 53 -15.15 -9.20 4.90
CA THR A 53 -14.94 -7.77 5.20
C THR A 53 -14.16 -7.09 4.08
N ASN A 54 -14.15 -5.76 4.07
CA ASN A 54 -13.29 -4.98 3.18
C ASN A 54 -12.21 -4.28 4.00
N LEU A 55 -11.11 -3.94 3.34
CA LEU A 55 -10.01 -3.18 3.90
C LEU A 55 -10.23 -1.69 3.62
N ALA A 56 -10.37 -0.89 4.67
CA ALA A 56 -10.35 0.57 4.57
C ALA A 56 -8.92 1.06 4.80
N LEU A 57 -8.46 1.93 3.89
CA LEU A 57 -7.13 2.52 3.93
C LEU A 57 -7.25 4.04 3.84
N VAL A 58 -6.49 4.74 4.67
CA VAL A 58 -6.33 6.20 4.60
C VAL A 58 -4.86 6.55 4.64
N VAL A 59 -4.38 7.22 3.61
CA VAL A 59 -3.04 7.80 3.60
C VAL A 59 -3.10 9.09 4.42
N LYS A 60 -2.63 9.03 5.67
CA LYS A 60 -2.63 10.18 6.57
C LYS A 60 -1.61 11.23 6.14
N LYS A 61 -0.42 10.77 5.73
CA LYS A 61 0.66 11.65 5.29
C LYS A 61 1.59 10.93 4.33
N VAL A 62 1.97 11.61 3.26
CA VAL A 62 3.08 11.23 2.38
C VAL A 62 3.99 12.44 2.24
N LYS A 63 5.29 12.18 2.29
CA LYS A 63 6.34 13.12 1.89
C LYS A 63 7.34 12.32 1.08
N THR A 64 7.43 12.58 -0.22
CA THR A 64 8.44 12.00 -1.12
C THR A 64 8.91 13.07 -2.09
N THR A 65 9.95 12.82 -2.87
CA THR A 65 10.33 13.72 -3.97
C THR A 65 9.18 13.86 -4.96
N LYS A 66 8.78 15.10 -5.26
CA LYS A 66 7.82 15.39 -6.34
C LYS A 66 8.46 15.00 -7.68
N ARG A 67 7.76 14.21 -8.48
CA ARG A 67 8.21 13.75 -9.81
C ARG A 67 7.09 13.95 -10.82
N THR A 68 7.44 14.40 -12.01
CA THR A 68 6.52 14.58 -13.15
C THR A 68 7.15 13.94 -14.39
N PRO A 69 6.54 12.89 -14.98
CA PRO A 69 5.28 12.26 -14.54
C PRO A 69 5.48 11.42 -13.26
N CYS A 70 4.44 11.36 -12.42
CA CYS A 70 4.38 10.50 -11.24
C CYS A 70 3.85 9.12 -11.66
N VAL A 71 4.78 8.21 -11.95
CA VAL A 71 4.49 6.88 -12.50
C VAL A 71 4.95 5.80 -11.54
N GLU A 72 4.54 4.56 -11.80
CA GLU A 72 4.95 3.38 -11.05
C GLU A 72 6.49 3.32 -10.86
N HIS A 73 6.93 2.68 -9.78
CA HIS A 73 8.35 2.61 -9.37
C HIS A 73 8.99 3.96 -9.03
N LYS A 74 8.21 5.04 -8.90
CA LYS A 74 8.68 6.34 -8.40
C LYS A 74 7.80 6.76 -7.22
N GLY A 75 8.34 6.70 -6.01
CA GLY A 75 7.63 7.07 -4.78
C GLY A 75 6.82 5.91 -4.19
N ILE A 76 5.50 6.08 -4.10
CA ILE A 76 4.62 5.13 -3.41
C ILE A 76 3.52 4.66 -4.33
N GLU A 77 3.29 3.35 -4.37
CA GLU A 77 2.14 2.76 -5.06
C GLU A 77 1.30 1.94 -4.08
N ILE A 78 -0.01 2.14 -4.11
CA ILE A 78 -0.98 1.34 -3.34
C ILE A 78 -1.90 0.61 -4.33
N LYS A 79 -1.72 -0.69 -4.46
CA LYS A 79 -2.60 -1.59 -5.22
C LYS A 79 -3.71 -2.10 -4.31
N TYR A 80 -4.95 -1.65 -4.51
CA TYR A 80 -6.12 -1.96 -3.67
C TYR A 80 -7.27 -2.63 -4.42
N ARG A 81 -7.09 -2.90 -5.73
CA ARG A 81 -8.08 -3.53 -6.60
C ARG A 81 -7.95 -5.05 -6.55
N HIS A 82 -9.02 -5.76 -6.90
CA HIS A 82 -9.03 -7.22 -7.03
C HIS A 82 -8.05 -7.68 -8.13
N ASP A 83 -8.05 -6.98 -9.26
CA ASP A 83 -7.11 -7.21 -10.35
C ASP A 83 -5.70 -6.75 -9.93
N LYS A 84 -4.78 -7.71 -9.81
CA LYS A 84 -3.37 -7.48 -9.44
C LYS A 84 -2.58 -6.75 -10.53
N GLY A 85 -3.00 -6.86 -11.79
CA GLY A 85 -2.37 -6.23 -12.94
C GLY A 85 -2.70 -4.76 -13.09
N ALA A 86 -3.80 -4.31 -12.48
CA ALA A 86 -4.19 -2.91 -12.49
C ALA A 86 -3.16 -2.02 -11.78
N THR A 87 -2.90 -0.85 -12.36
CA THR A 87 -2.13 0.21 -11.71
C THR A 87 -2.82 0.65 -10.42
N GLY A 88 -2.03 0.80 -9.37
CA GLY A 88 -2.47 1.30 -8.08
C GLY A 88 -2.62 2.82 -8.04
N LEU A 89 -2.93 3.34 -6.86
CA LEU A 89 -2.78 4.77 -6.58
C LEU A 89 -1.29 5.08 -6.41
N VAL A 90 -0.73 5.90 -7.29
CA VAL A 90 0.67 6.35 -7.21
C VAL A 90 0.74 7.75 -6.59
N LEU A 91 1.62 7.94 -5.60
CA LEU A 91 1.79 9.21 -4.87
C LEU A 91 3.26 9.64 -4.87
N CYS A 92 3.55 10.77 -5.53
CA CYS A 92 4.86 11.44 -5.54
C CYS A 92 4.73 12.89 -5.07
N GLY A 93 5.52 13.32 -4.09
CA GLY A 93 5.41 14.64 -3.46
C GLY A 93 4.76 14.57 -2.08
N SER A 94 3.94 15.57 -1.75
CA SER A 94 3.32 15.74 -0.43
C SER A 94 1.80 15.58 -0.53
N TYR A 95 1.25 14.63 0.23
CA TYR A 95 -0.20 14.37 0.30
C TYR A 95 -0.64 14.16 1.74
N LYS A 96 -1.90 14.49 2.04
CA LYS A 96 -2.54 14.26 3.34
C LYS A 96 -3.97 13.78 3.12
N ASP A 97 -4.44 12.96 4.05
CA ASP A 97 -5.83 12.50 4.17
C ASP A 97 -6.45 11.92 2.88
N VAL A 98 -5.66 11.14 2.12
CA VAL A 98 -6.16 10.47 0.92
C VAL A 98 -6.91 9.19 1.31
N VAL A 99 -8.22 9.19 1.11
CA VAL A 99 -9.10 8.06 1.43
C VAL A 99 -9.19 7.11 0.23
N ILE A 100 -8.93 5.82 0.47
CA ILE A 100 -9.07 4.77 -0.55
C ILE A 100 -10.37 4.00 -0.28
N LYS A 101 -11.24 3.91 -1.29
CA LYS A 101 -12.54 3.25 -1.16
C LYS A 101 -12.37 1.76 -0.81
N PRO A 102 -12.99 1.27 0.29
CA PRO A 102 -12.85 -0.12 0.74
C PRO A 102 -13.65 -1.06 -0.16
N THR A 103 -13.06 -1.46 -1.28
CA THR A 103 -13.71 -2.30 -2.30
C THR A 103 -13.25 -3.75 -2.26
N PHE A 104 -12.12 -4.03 -1.63
CA PHE A 104 -11.52 -5.37 -1.56
C PHE A 104 -10.93 -5.64 -0.18
N SER A 105 -10.66 -6.92 0.12
CA SER A 105 -10.15 -7.37 1.42
C SER A 105 -8.62 -7.40 1.50
N ARG A 106 -7.93 -7.06 0.40
CA ARG A 106 -6.48 -7.10 0.32
C ARG A 106 -5.95 -5.87 -0.39
N ALA A 107 -4.76 -5.43 0.02
CA ALA A 107 -4.01 -4.41 -0.68
C ALA A 107 -2.51 -4.67 -0.55
N VAL A 108 -1.75 -4.17 -1.52
CA VAL A 108 -0.29 -4.16 -1.49
C VAL A 108 0.19 -2.73 -1.60
N MET A 109 1.07 -2.31 -0.70
CA MET A 109 1.76 -1.03 -0.77
C MET A 109 3.22 -1.28 -1.11
N ILE A 110 3.70 -0.59 -2.13
CA ILE A 110 5.10 -0.51 -2.53
C ILE A 110 5.58 0.87 -2.13
N TYR A 111 6.44 0.92 -1.12
CA TYR A 111 7.14 2.13 -0.72
C TYR A 111 8.55 2.11 -1.30
N LEU A 112 8.91 3.12 -2.06
CA LEU A 112 10.26 3.34 -2.56
C LEU A 112 10.75 4.72 -2.08
N GLY A 113 11.43 4.72 -0.93
CA GLY A 113 12.08 5.92 -0.41
C GLY A 113 13.43 6.14 -1.07
N GLN A 114 13.63 7.34 -1.62
CA GLN A 114 14.87 7.79 -2.26
C GLN A 114 15.67 8.76 -1.38
N ASN A 115 15.05 9.34 -0.35
CA ASN A 115 15.70 10.23 0.60
C ASN A 115 15.46 9.81 2.05
N LYS A 116 16.31 10.29 2.97
CA LYS A 116 16.16 10.06 4.42
C LYS A 116 14.85 10.61 4.98
N ASP A 117 14.31 11.66 4.36
CA ASP A 117 13.07 12.32 4.76
C ASP A 117 11.83 11.79 4.06
N ASP A 118 11.99 10.89 3.09
CA ASP A 118 10.85 10.27 2.45
C ASP A 118 10.10 9.44 3.49
N MET A 119 8.77 9.54 3.49
CA MET A 119 7.93 8.81 4.42
C MET A 119 6.49 8.65 3.95
N ILE A 120 5.84 7.67 4.56
CA ILE A 120 4.39 7.50 4.52
C ILE A 120 3.87 7.08 5.88
N THR A 121 2.73 7.64 6.24
CA THR A 121 1.88 7.18 7.34
C THR A 121 0.53 6.78 6.75
N LEU A 122 0.19 5.50 6.90
CA LEU A 122 -1.04 4.89 6.39
C LEU A 122 -1.83 4.33 7.59
N SER A 123 -3.11 4.67 7.69
CA SER A 123 -4.03 3.95 8.58
C SER A 123 -4.80 2.88 7.82
N TYR A 124 -5.10 1.80 8.53
CA TYR A 124 -5.83 0.65 8.01
C TYR A 124 -6.76 0.06 9.06
N ARG A 125 -7.93 -0.39 8.62
CA ARG A 125 -8.89 -1.16 9.43
C ARG A 125 -9.77 -2.04 8.57
N GLU A 126 -10.32 -3.08 9.16
CA GLU A 126 -11.39 -3.85 8.51
C GLU A 126 -12.74 -3.15 8.71
N VAL A 127 -13.55 -3.15 7.66
CA VAL A 127 -14.93 -2.64 7.69
C VAL A 127 -15.89 -3.70 7.16
N ARG A 128 -17.14 -3.67 7.62
CA ARG A 128 -18.18 -4.55 7.09
C ARG A 128 -18.29 -4.34 5.59
N ARG A 129 -18.41 -5.44 4.82
CA ARG A 129 -18.54 -5.37 3.37
C ARG A 129 -19.86 -4.66 3.05
N THR A 130 -19.77 -3.48 2.45
CA THR A 130 -20.94 -2.83 1.88
C THR A 130 -21.38 -3.67 0.67
N ARG A 131 -22.61 -4.21 0.73
CA ARG A 131 -23.23 -4.80 -0.46
C ARG A 131 -23.32 -3.67 -1.49
N ARG A 132 -22.74 -3.88 -2.68
CA ARG A 132 -23.03 -3.01 -3.82
C ARG A 132 -24.54 -3.18 -4.08
N LYS A 133 -25.30 -2.09 -3.94
CA LYS A 133 -26.60 -2.00 -4.62
C LYS A 133 -26.33 -1.97 -6.12
#